data_AF-A0A7S4GQK4-F1
#
_entry.id   AF-A0A7S4GQK4-F1
#
_cell.length_a   1.000
_cell.length_b   1.000
_cell.length_c   1.000
_cell.angle_alpha   90.00
_cell.angle_beta   90.00
_cell.angle_gamma   90.00
#
_symmetry.space_group_name_H-M   'P 1'
#
loop_
_entity.id
_entity.type
_entity.pdbx_description
1 polymer ?
#
loop_
_entity_poly.entity_id
_entity_poly.type
_entity_poly.pdbx_seq_one_letter_code
_entity_poly.pdbx_strand_id
1 'polypeptide(L)'
;ILQKTEFYFQKSWVEQSNKLQAPTVDLDVGGKLFRTTPTTISYESDGVLKVLISGDFVNETEEDGSLFIDRDPLQFQHILSYLREPEAFTPPSTAHERNALLREAQYYCLNQLSRGMMALLPTSMQFTRFDPDRYLTQLSGTLLRKCSHKGPRV
;
A
#
# COMPACT_ATOMS: atom_id res chain seq x y z
N ILE A 1 3.72 9.09 -26.24
CA ILE A 1 2.50 8.30 -25.92
C ILE A 1 2.38 8.05 -24.41
N LEU A 2 3.47 7.69 -23.71
CA LEU A 2 3.49 7.43 -22.26
C LEU A 2 3.06 8.60 -21.35
N GLN A 3 3.36 9.85 -21.72
CA GLN A 3 2.96 11.02 -20.92
C GLN A 3 1.45 11.29 -20.96
N LYS A 4 0.77 10.96 -22.07
CA LYS A 4 -0.68 11.15 -22.19
C LYS A 4 -1.44 10.19 -21.29
N THR A 5 -1.01 8.93 -21.22
CA THR A 5 -1.66 7.92 -20.38
C THR A 5 -1.50 8.21 -18.89
N GLU A 6 -0.32 8.66 -18.45
CA GLU A 6 -0.09 9.06 -17.05
C GLU A 6 -0.95 10.28 -16.68
N PHE A 7 -1.07 11.25 -17.59
CA PHE A 7 -1.90 12.45 -17.42
C PHE A 7 -3.40 12.13 -17.37
N TYR A 8 -3.92 11.24 -18.23
CA TYR A 8 -5.31 10.81 -18.19
C TYR A 8 -5.62 9.97 -16.95
N PHE A 9 -4.66 9.16 -16.49
CA PHE A 9 -4.75 8.45 -15.22
C PHE A 9 -4.82 9.46 -14.07
N GLN A 10 -3.85 10.37 -13.93
CA GLN A 10 -3.89 11.42 -12.90
C GLN A 10 -5.17 12.25 -12.91
N LYS A 11 -5.70 12.64 -14.09
CA LYS A 11 -6.98 13.35 -14.19
C LYS A 11 -8.18 12.52 -13.73
N SER A 12 -8.29 11.27 -14.20
CA SER A 12 -9.34 10.34 -13.78
C SER A 12 -9.29 10.07 -12.27
N TRP A 13 -8.09 10.05 -11.69
CA TRP A 13 -7.86 9.84 -10.27
C TRP A 13 -8.25 11.05 -9.42
N VAL A 14 -7.95 12.27 -9.88
CA VAL A 14 -8.41 13.50 -9.22
C VAL A 14 -9.93 13.63 -9.28
N GLU A 15 -10.55 13.20 -10.38
CA GLU A 15 -12.01 13.19 -10.53
C GLU A 15 -12.70 12.10 -9.69
N GLN A 16 -12.08 10.92 -9.52
CA GLN A 16 -12.59 9.83 -8.68
C GLN A 16 -12.31 10.05 -7.19
N SER A 17 -11.18 10.66 -6.83
CA SER A 17 -10.90 11.09 -5.45
C SER A 17 -11.83 12.23 -5.01
N ASN A 18 -12.19 13.14 -5.93
CA ASN A 18 -13.26 14.12 -5.72
C ASN A 18 -14.65 13.45 -5.57
N LYS A 19 -14.82 12.22 -6.05
CA LYS A 19 -16.04 11.42 -5.89
C LYS A 19 -16.13 10.75 -4.52
N LEU A 20 -14.99 10.48 -3.88
CA LEU A 20 -14.97 9.92 -2.53
C LEU A 20 -15.47 10.91 -1.47
N GLN A 21 -15.39 12.24 -1.70
CA GLN A 21 -15.93 13.36 -0.88
C GLN A 21 -15.80 13.29 0.66
N ALA A 22 -15.26 12.23 1.22
CA ALA A 22 -15.13 12.01 2.64
C ALA A 22 -13.78 12.57 3.07
N PRO A 23 -13.73 13.38 4.14
CA PRO A 23 -12.48 13.92 4.67
C PRO A 23 -11.52 12.81 5.12
N THR A 24 -12.05 11.61 5.35
CA THR A 24 -11.33 10.44 5.86
C THR A 24 -11.82 9.15 5.22
N VAL A 25 -10.97 8.13 5.22
CA VAL A 25 -11.27 6.74 4.89
C VAL A 25 -11.00 5.87 6.12
N ASP A 26 -11.85 4.87 6.31
CA ASP A 26 -11.70 3.84 7.34
C ASP A 26 -11.19 2.55 6.72
N LEU A 27 -10.17 1.98 7.36
CA LEU A 27 -9.52 0.74 6.95
C LEU A 27 -9.62 -0.24 8.13
N ASP A 28 -10.34 -1.34 7.97
CA ASP A 28 -10.22 -2.47 8.89
C ASP A 28 -9.02 -3.31 8.48
N VAL A 29 -7.96 -3.30 9.28
CA VAL A 29 -6.78 -4.13 9.05
C VAL A 29 -6.75 -5.28 10.05
N GLY A 30 -7.08 -6.48 9.59
CA GLY A 30 -7.07 -7.70 10.41
C GLY A 30 -7.96 -7.63 11.65
N GLY A 31 -9.08 -6.89 11.60
CA GLY A 31 -10.03 -6.68 12.70
C GLY A 31 -9.76 -5.42 13.54
N LYS A 32 -8.80 -4.56 13.15
CA LYS A 32 -8.52 -3.29 13.82
C LYS A 32 -8.78 -2.12 12.86
N LEU A 33 -9.65 -1.22 13.29
CA LEU A 33 -10.00 -0.04 12.52
C LEU A 33 -8.91 1.04 12.58
N PHE A 34 -8.55 1.57 11.41
CA PHE A 34 -7.68 2.72 11.22
C PHE A 34 -8.40 3.80 10.41
N ARG A 35 -8.32 5.04 10.87
CA ARG A 35 -8.84 6.20 10.15
C ARG A 35 -7.70 7.06 9.63
N THR A 36 -7.76 7.42 8.34
CA THR A 36 -6.75 8.28 7.70
C THR A 36 -7.37 9.09 6.56
N THR A 37 -6.57 9.91 5.88
CA THR A 37 -7.00 10.64 4.69
C THR A 37 -6.51 9.95 3.41
N PRO A 38 -7.23 10.11 2.27
CA PRO A 38 -6.74 9.66 0.97
C PRO A 38 -5.37 10.27 0.62
N THR A 39 -5.11 11.51 1.06
CA THR A 39 -3.83 12.20 0.83
C THR A 39 -2.66 11.47 1.50
N THR A 40 -2.80 11.05 2.76
CA THR A 40 -1.78 10.26 3.47
C THR A 40 -1.45 8.97 2.74
N ILE A 41 -2.46 8.28 2.21
CA ILE A 41 -2.27 7.03 1.47
C ILE A 41 -1.54 7.27 0.14
N SER A 42 -1.85 8.37 -0.55
CA SER A 42 -1.33 8.68 -1.89
C SER A 42 0.13 9.20 -1.93
N TYR A 43 0.75 9.47 -0.78
CA TYR A 43 2.05 10.14 -0.70
C TYR A 43 3.18 9.38 -1.42
N GLU A 44 3.25 8.06 -1.23
CA GLU A 44 4.31 7.22 -1.83
C GLU A 44 3.83 5.85 -2.34
N SER A 45 2.53 5.55 -2.27
CA SER A 45 2.03 4.24 -2.63
C SER A 45 1.74 4.14 -4.14
N ASP A 46 2.66 3.59 -4.92
CA ASP A 46 2.32 2.97 -6.20
C ASP A 46 2.03 1.48 -5.93
N GLY A 47 0.82 1.16 -5.45
CA GLY A 47 0.49 -0.20 -5.05
C GLY A 47 -0.90 -0.36 -4.42
N VAL A 48 -1.06 -1.39 -3.58
CA VAL A 48 -2.35 -1.84 -3.01
C VAL A 48 -3.15 -0.69 -2.41
N LEU A 49 -2.53 0.15 -1.58
CA LEU A 49 -3.23 1.24 -0.90
C LEU A 49 -3.83 2.27 -1.87
N LYS A 50 -3.11 2.57 -2.94
CA LYS A 50 -3.59 3.47 -3.99
C LYS A 50 -4.78 2.87 -4.74
N VAL A 51 -4.74 1.58 -5.07
CA VAL A 51 -5.88 0.92 -5.73
C VAL A 51 -7.09 0.83 -4.78
N LEU A 52 -6.88 0.62 -3.48
CA LEU A 52 -7.95 0.62 -2.47
C LEU A 52 -8.70 1.97 -2.45
N ILE A 53 -7.98 3.09 -2.57
CA ILE A 53 -8.58 4.44 -2.55
C ILE A 53 -9.03 4.97 -3.91
N SER A 54 -8.77 4.33 -5.06
CA SER A 54 -9.35 4.81 -6.34
C SER A 54 -10.84 4.56 -6.47
N GLY A 55 -11.44 3.83 -5.54
CA GLY A 55 -12.83 3.39 -5.67
C GLY A 55 -13.01 2.33 -6.77
N ASP A 56 -11.92 1.73 -7.27
CA ASP A 56 -12.01 0.55 -8.12
C ASP A 56 -12.50 -0.70 -7.32
N PHE A 57 -12.58 -0.61 -5.98
CA PHE A 57 -13.12 -1.62 -5.05
C PHE A 57 -14.38 -1.18 -4.30
N VAL A 58 -15.18 -0.26 -4.84
CA VAL A 58 -16.46 0.16 -4.24
C VAL A 58 -17.42 -1.03 -3.96
N ASN A 59 -17.11 -2.24 -4.45
CA ASN A 59 -17.88 -3.46 -4.20
C ASN A 59 -17.35 -4.36 -3.04
N GLU A 60 -16.28 -3.98 -2.33
CA GLU A 60 -15.71 -4.76 -1.21
C GLU A 60 -15.67 -3.97 0.12
N THR A 61 -16.54 -2.97 0.28
CA THR A 61 -16.73 -2.29 1.57
C THR A 61 -17.55 -3.14 2.53
N GLU A 62 -17.21 -3.11 3.81
CA GLU A 62 -18.04 -3.70 4.87
C GLU A 62 -19.38 -2.97 5.01
N GLU A 63 -20.29 -3.53 5.82
CA GLU A 63 -21.63 -2.96 6.04
C GLU A 63 -21.59 -1.52 6.61
N ASP A 64 -20.52 -1.19 7.35
CA ASP A 64 -20.27 0.13 7.90
C ASP A 64 -19.50 1.09 6.96
N GLY A 65 -19.15 0.62 5.76
CA GLY A 65 -18.39 1.39 4.76
C GLY A 65 -16.88 1.36 4.92
N SER A 66 -16.33 0.59 5.88
CA SER A 66 -14.89 0.39 6.02
C SER A 66 -14.31 -0.46 4.88
N LEU A 67 -13.02 -0.29 4.59
CA LEU A 67 -12.27 -1.13 3.65
C LEU A 67 -11.49 -2.19 4.42
N PHE A 68 -11.82 -3.46 4.22
CA PHE A 68 -11.12 -4.56 4.86
C PHE A 68 -9.78 -4.89 4.18
N ILE A 69 -8.76 -5.14 5.00
CA ILE A 69 -7.41 -5.51 4.61
C ILE A 69 -6.97 -6.69 5.50
N ASP A 70 -6.80 -7.87 4.90
CA ASP A 70 -6.39 -9.10 5.61
C ASP A 70 -4.89 -9.11 5.95
N ARG A 71 -4.42 -8.15 6.77
CA ARG A 71 -3.02 -7.95 7.16
C ARG A 71 -2.86 -7.70 8.65
N ASP A 72 -1.61 -7.68 9.11
CA ASP A 72 -1.28 -7.48 10.53
C ASP A 72 -1.47 -6.01 10.96
N PRO A 73 -2.40 -5.71 11.89
CA PRO A 73 -2.62 -4.35 12.37
C PRO A 73 -1.44 -3.72 13.11
N LEU A 74 -0.57 -4.51 13.76
CA LEU A 74 0.57 -3.97 14.48
C LEU A 74 1.60 -3.37 13.52
N GLN A 75 1.87 -4.09 12.42
CA GLN A 75 2.78 -3.59 11.39
C GLN A 75 2.15 -2.47 10.58
N PHE A 76 0.84 -2.52 10.34
CA PHE A 76 0.13 -1.45 9.66
C PHE A 76 0.20 -0.11 10.39
N GLN A 77 0.29 -0.11 11.73
CA GLN A 77 0.53 1.11 12.49
C GLN A 77 1.85 1.79 12.07
N HIS A 78 2.92 1.03 11.86
CA HIS A 78 4.19 1.58 11.38
C HIS A 78 4.09 2.08 9.93
N ILE A 79 3.37 1.34 9.08
CA ILE A 79 3.08 1.76 7.70
C ILE A 79 2.39 3.13 7.70
N LEU A 80 1.36 3.28 8.52
CA LEU A 80 0.60 4.52 8.59
C LEU A 80 1.41 5.68 9.19
N SER A 81 2.22 5.41 10.22
CA SER A 81 3.16 6.40 10.77
C SER A 81 4.17 6.87 9.72
N TYR A 82 4.73 5.96 8.94
CA TYR A 82 5.65 6.29 7.85
C TYR A 82 4.98 7.15 6.78
N LEU A 83 3.75 6.82 6.37
CA LEU A 83 3.01 7.58 5.36
C LEU A 83 2.61 8.98 5.82
N ARG A 84 2.45 9.22 7.13
CA ARG A 84 2.15 10.55 7.69
C ARG A 84 3.38 11.44 7.75
N GLU A 85 4.50 10.90 8.23
CA GLU A 85 5.71 11.66 8.53
C GLU A 85 6.97 10.85 8.18
N PRO A 86 7.30 10.68 6.89
CA PRO A 86 8.40 9.81 6.45
C PRO A 86 9.76 10.31 6.94
N GLU A 87 9.95 11.62 7.07
CA GLU A 87 11.20 12.24 7.55
C GLU A 87 11.43 12.02 9.06
N ALA A 88 10.35 11.88 9.84
CA ALA A 88 10.41 11.62 11.29
C ALA A 88 10.23 10.14 11.63
N PHE A 89 10.06 9.27 10.63
CA PHE A 89 9.82 7.86 10.85
C PHE A 89 11.03 7.18 11.50
N THR A 90 10.80 6.56 12.66
CA THR A 90 11.80 5.78 13.38
C THR A 90 11.53 4.28 13.19
N PRO A 91 12.46 3.51 12.59
CA PRO A 91 12.32 2.07 12.44
C PRO A 91 12.24 1.33 13.77
N PRO A 92 11.57 0.16 13.81
CA PRO A 92 11.59 -0.71 14.99
C PRO A 92 13.00 -1.10 15.45
N SER A 93 13.18 -1.23 16.77
CA SER A 93 14.48 -1.47 17.38
C SER A 93 14.99 -2.90 17.16
N THR A 94 14.09 -3.88 17.06
CA THR A 94 14.45 -5.28 16.88
C THR A 94 14.54 -5.68 15.40
N ALA A 95 15.46 -6.59 15.08
CA ALA A 95 15.57 -7.12 13.72
C ALA A 95 14.31 -7.91 13.30
N HIS A 96 13.64 -8.56 14.26
CA HIS A 96 12.41 -9.29 14.01
C HIS A 96 11.28 -8.36 13.54
N GLU A 97 11.05 -7.26 14.26
CA GLU A 97 10.03 -6.26 13.88
C GLU A 97 10.39 -5.56 12.58
N ARG A 98 11.66 -5.23 12.34
CA ARG A 98 12.09 -4.67 11.04
C ARG A 98 11.83 -5.63 9.89
N ASN A 99 12.03 -6.93 10.10
CA ASN A 99 11.72 -7.94 9.08
C ASN A 99 10.21 -8.10 8.88
N ALA A 100 9.40 -7.96 9.92
CA ALA A 100 7.94 -7.92 9.79
C ALA A 100 7.48 -6.68 9.00
N LEU A 101 8.00 -5.50 9.35
CA LEU A 101 7.71 -4.26 8.65
C LEU A 101 8.20 -4.29 7.20
N LEU A 102 9.34 -4.92 6.91
CA LEU A 102 9.81 -5.13 5.53
C LEU A 102 8.77 -5.87 4.69
N ARG A 103 8.16 -6.93 5.23
CA ARG A 103 7.13 -7.71 4.52
C ARG A 103 5.88 -6.87 4.24
N GLU A 104 5.46 -6.03 5.19
CA GLU A 104 4.33 -5.12 4.96
C GLU A 104 4.69 -3.98 4.00
N ALA A 105 5.87 -3.38 4.12
CA ALA A 105 6.35 -2.36 3.20
C ALA A 105 6.42 -2.91 1.77
N GLN A 106 6.83 -4.17 1.63
CA GLN A 106 6.72 -4.90 0.39
C GLN A 106 5.26 -5.07 -0.02
N TYR A 107 4.35 -5.52 0.85
CA TYR A 107 2.90 -5.71 0.63
C TYR A 107 2.10 -4.44 0.25
N TYR A 108 2.59 -3.27 0.63
CA TYR A 108 1.97 -1.99 0.26
C TYR A 108 2.73 -1.24 -0.85
N CYS A 109 3.74 -1.88 -1.47
CA CYS A 109 4.64 -1.33 -2.48
C CYS A 109 5.38 -0.04 -2.03
N LEU A 110 5.72 0.06 -0.75
CA LEU A 110 6.46 1.20 -0.19
C LEU A 110 7.96 0.99 -0.38
N ASN A 111 8.44 1.27 -1.60
CA ASN A 111 9.79 0.95 -2.04
C ASN A 111 10.88 1.58 -1.17
N GLN A 112 10.71 2.84 -0.76
CA GLN A 112 11.69 3.54 0.08
C GLN A 112 11.77 2.94 1.49
N LEU A 113 10.62 2.69 2.12
CA LEU A 113 10.56 2.01 3.41
C LEU A 113 11.14 0.59 3.35
N SER A 114 10.79 -0.18 2.32
CA SER A 114 11.31 -1.53 2.07
C SER A 114 12.83 -1.53 1.97
N ARG A 115 13.40 -0.61 1.18
CA ARG A 115 14.86 -0.46 1.04
C ARG A 115 15.51 -0.06 2.38
N GLY A 116 14.90 0.87 3.12
CA GLY A 116 15.36 1.27 4.44
C GLY A 116 15.39 0.10 5.43
N MET A 117 14.33 -0.72 5.46
CA MET A 117 14.26 -1.87 6.37
C MET A 117 15.29 -2.93 5.99
N MET A 118 15.46 -3.21 4.70
CA MET A 118 16.46 -4.15 4.20
C MET A 118 17.90 -3.75 4.59
N ALA A 119 18.22 -2.45 4.53
CA ALA A 119 19.54 -1.93 4.93
C ALA A 119 19.84 -2.09 6.43
N LEU A 120 18.80 -2.19 7.27
CA LEU A 120 18.90 -2.32 8.72
C LEU A 120 18.84 -3.78 9.22
N LEU A 121 18.68 -4.75 8.32
CA LEU A 121 18.64 -6.18 8.64
C LEU A 121 20.01 -6.83 8.45
N PRO A 122 20.39 -7.78 9.32
CA PRO A 122 21.60 -8.57 9.11
C PRO A 122 21.49 -9.37 7.80
N THR A 123 22.60 -9.59 7.11
CA THR A 123 22.65 -10.28 5.81
C THR A 123 21.98 -11.67 5.84
N SER A 124 22.08 -12.37 6.96
CA SER A 124 21.43 -13.67 7.18
C SER A 124 19.89 -13.61 7.14
N MET A 125 19.28 -12.45 7.39
CA MET A 125 17.84 -12.23 7.32
C MET A 125 17.38 -11.62 5.98
N GLN A 126 18.30 -11.25 5.09
CA GLN A 126 17.97 -10.64 3.79
C GLN A 126 17.48 -11.65 2.74
N PHE A 127 17.37 -12.94 3.11
CA PHE A 127 16.92 -14.04 2.23
C PHE A 127 15.40 -14.15 2.05
N THR A 128 14.60 -13.27 2.67
CA THR A 128 13.17 -13.19 2.39
C THR A 128 12.98 -12.61 1.00
N ARG A 129 13.15 -13.46 -0.03
CA ARG A 129 12.85 -13.09 -1.42
C ARG A 129 11.42 -12.56 -1.44
N PHE A 130 11.29 -11.31 -1.86
CA PHE A 130 10.04 -10.77 -2.35
C PHE A 130 9.55 -11.73 -3.45
N ASP A 131 8.41 -12.38 -3.20
CA ASP A 131 7.72 -13.22 -4.17
C ASP A 131 6.56 -12.39 -4.74
N PRO A 132 6.74 -11.81 -5.95
CA PRO A 132 5.70 -11.00 -6.57
C PRO A 132 4.44 -11.82 -6.91
N ASP A 133 4.55 -13.14 -7.08
CA ASP A 133 3.44 -13.99 -7.51
C ASP A 133 2.46 -14.28 -6.35
N ARG A 134 2.94 -14.32 -5.10
CA ARG A 134 2.05 -14.32 -3.90
C ARG A 134 1.21 -13.06 -3.79
N TYR A 135 1.76 -11.94 -4.24
CA TYR A 135 1.11 -10.64 -4.20
C TYR A 135 -0.14 -10.57 -5.08
N LEU A 136 -0.08 -11.30 -6.19
CA LEU A 136 -1.05 -11.34 -7.25
C LEU A 136 -2.24 -12.28 -6.95
N THR A 137 -2.13 -13.16 -5.95
CA THR A 137 -3.16 -14.16 -5.61
C THR A 137 -4.09 -13.77 -4.45
N GLN A 138 -3.68 -12.82 -3.59
CA GLN A 138 -4.52 -12.28 -2.50
C GLN A 138 -5.40 -11.11 -2.94
N LEU A 139 -5.04 -10.48 -4.04
CA LEU A 139 -5.81 -9.42 -4.65
C LEU A 139 -6.82 -10.09 -5.61
N SER A 140 -8.12 -10.01 -5.32
CA SER A 140 -9.24 -10.43 -6.19
C SER A 140 -8.91 -10.19 -7.67
N GLY A 141 -9.26 -11.13 -8.57
CA GLY A 141 -8.81 -11.20 -9.99
C GLY A 141 -8.95 -9.92 -10.83
N THR A 142 -9.67 -8.92 -10.32
CA THR A 142 -9.82 -7.57 -10.84
C THR A 142 -8.55 -6.69 -10.65
N LEU A 143 -7.79 -6.87 -9.57
CA LEU A 143 -6.53 -6.15 -9.26
C LEU A 143 -5.37 -6.55 -10.17
N LEU A 144 -5.34 -7.83 -10.56
CA LEU A 144 -4.31 -8.44 -11.40
C LEU A 144 -4.07 -7.72 -12.73
N ARG A 145 -5.12 -7.19 -13.36
CA ARG A 145 -5.02 -6.59 -14.69
C ARG A 145 -4.35 -5.22 -14.70
N LYS A 146 -4.38 -4.47 -13.58
CA LYS A 146 -3.85 -3.10 -13.51
C LYS A 146 -2.39 -3.04 -13.07
N CYS A 147 -1.94 -3.95 -12.21
CA CYS A 147 -0.53 -4.01 -11.78
C CYS A 147 0.40 -4.64 -12.83
N SER A 148 -0.11 -5.51 -13.71
CA SER A 148 0.71 -6.26 -14.68
C SER A 148 1.15 -5.50 -15.94
N HIS A 149 0.76 -4.22 -16.14
CA HIS A 149 0.97 -3.50 -17.41
C HIS A 149 2.22 -2.59 -17.49
N LYS A 150 3.16 -2.66 -16.53
CA LYS A 150 4.45 -1.93 -16.62
C LYS A 150 5.68 -2.84 -16.43
N GLY A 151 5.69 -4.02 -17.06
CA GLY A 151 6.94 -4.72 -17.38
C GLY A 151 7.56 -4.15 -18.67
N PRO A 152 8.90 -4.07 -18.80
CA PRO A 152 9.53 -3.63 -20.04
C PRO A 152 9.16 -4.61 -21.16
N ARG A 153 8.54 -4.11 -22.23
CA ARG A 153 8.48 -4.87 -23.48
C ARG A 153 9.86 -4.76 -24.11
N VAL A 154 10.50 -5.92 -24.30
CA VAL A 154 11.63 -6.14 -25.21
C VAL A 154 11.34 -5.52 -26.58
#